data_AF-S8FSP4-F1
#
_entry.id   AF-S8FSP4-F1
#
_cell.length_a   1.000
_cell.length_b   1.000
_cell.length_c   1.000
_cell.angle_alpha   90.00
_cell.angle_beta   90.00
_cell.angle_gamma   90.00
#
_symmetry.space_group_name_H-M   'P 1'
#
loop_
_entity.id
_entity.type
_entity.pdbx_description
1 polymer ?
#
loop_
_entity_poly.entity_id
_entity_poly.type
_entity_poly.pdbx_seq_one_letter_code
_entity_poly.pdbx_strand_id
1 'polypeptide(L)'
;MAAQTPTSPTTPRPFEHAQGLIEVLPDKIDVEEEARLYEELCDTPVGSEYEYPHNARPSIDAPSVYSKDIWLGDHSGESQGFAREVEVIGWTSVGDKRGGAYIVFDCAIKTKEGPVIHVHKRYSAFAELYAHLRARLPQSYQRFIPPLPPKSPLAKFRPSFLDQRRRLLQHWLSSVLLHPDIGGCQILREWVMD
;
A
#
# COMPACT_ATOMS: atom_id res chain seq x y z
N MET A 1 -42.76 -38.14 -41.70
CA MET A 1 -41.45 -38.82 -41.72
C MET A 1 -40.47 -37.93 -40.96
N ALA A 2 -40.09 -38.33 -39.74
CA ALA A 2 -39.18 -37.57 -38.87
C ALA A 2 -37.73 -37.98 -39.15
N ALA A 3 -36.81 -37.02 -39.27
CA ALA A 3 -35.38 -37.28 -39.48
C ALA A 3 -34.58 -36.70 -38.30
N GLN A 4 -33.66 -37.53 -37.80
CA GLN A 4 -33.00 -37.46 -36.51
C GLN A 4 -31.81 -36.49 -36.52
N THR A 5 -31.62 -35.76 -35.40
CA THR A 5 -30.40 -35.00 -35.10
C THR A 5 -29.26 -35.92 -34.65
N PRO A 6 -28.00 -35.69 -35.07
CA PRO A 6 -26.86 -36.52 -34.67
C PRO A 6 -26.43 -36.25 -33.22
N THR A 7 -26.32 -37.33 -32.45
CA THR A 7 -25.82 -37.37 -31.07
C THR A 7 -24.29 -37.28 -31.03
N SER A 8 -23.74 -36.28 -30.34
CA SER A 8 -22.30 -36.15 -30.08
C SER A 8 -21.80 -37.24 -29.13
N PRO A 9 -20.58 -37.78 -29.30
CA PRO A 9 -20.03 -38.82 -28.45
C PRO A 9 -19.66 -38.28 -27.05
N THR A 10 -20.20 -38.93 -26.03
CA THR A 10 -19.92 -38.67 -24.61
C THR A 10 -18.48 -39.05 -24.28
N THR A 11 -17.64 -38.05 -23.99
CA THR A 11 -16.28 -38.24 -23.47
C THR A 11 -16.36 -38.76 -22.02
N PRO A 12 -15.63 -39.83 -21.65
CA PRO A 12 -15.63 -40.34 -20.27
C PRO A 12 -15.06 -39.30 -19.32
N ARG A 13 -15.78 -39.03 -18.21
CA ARG A 13 -15.39 -38.03 -17.22
C ARG A 13 -14.29 -38.64 -16.33
N PRO A 14 -13.13 -37.99 -16.15
CA PRO A 14 -11.95 -38.56 -15.50
C PRO A 14 -12.08 -38.79 -13.97
N PHE A 15 -13.29 -38.70 -13.41
CA PHE A 15 -13.55 -38.74 -11.96
C PHE A 15 -14.66 -39.73 -11.59
N GLU A 16 -15.02 -40.66 -12.48
CA GLU A 16 -16.16 -41.59 -12.33
C GLU A 16 -16.08 -42.51 -11.08
N HIS A 17 -14.90 -42.62 -10.45
CA HIS A 17 -14.67 -43.42 -9.23
C HIS A 17 -14.12 -42.61 -8.04
N ALA A 18 -14.14 -41.27 -8.09
CA ALA A 18 -13.66 -40.44 -7.00
C ALA A 18 -14.69 -40.43 -5.84
N GLN A 19 -14.36 -41.09 -4.73
CA GLN A 19 -15.18 -41.11 -3.50
C GLN A 19 -14.90 -39.90 -2.57
N GLY A 20 -14.21 -38.87 -3.07
CA GLY A 20 -14.08 -37.59 -2.38
C GLY A 20 -15.32 -36.74 -2.61
N LEU A 21 -15.85 -36.11 -1.57
CA LEU A 21 -16.94 -35.14 -1.66
C LEU A 21 -16.51 -33.97 -2.56
N ILE A 22 -16.77 -34.05 -3.86
CA ILE A 22 -16.58 -32.92 -4.79
C ILE A 22 -17.83 -32.08 -4.69
N GLU A 23 -17.78 -31.04 -3.85
CA GLU A 23 -18.79 -29.98 -3.88
C GLU A 23 -18.54 -29.11 -5.11
N VAL A 24 -19.48 -29.14 -6.06
CA VAL A 24 -19.47 -28.25 -7.21
C VAL A 24 -19.79 -26.84 -6.70
N LEU A 25 -18.75 -26.03 -6.54
CA LEU A 25 -18.90 -24.60 -6.25
C LEU A 25 -19.68 -23.95 -7.41
N PRO A 26 -20.66 -23.09 -7.12
CA PRO A 26 -21.46 -22.45 -8.16
C PRO A 26 -20.58 -21.65 -9.13
N ASP A 27 -20.85 -21.78 -10.43
CA ASP A 27 -20.08 -21.21 -11.54
C ASP A 27 -20.21 -19.68 -11.69
N LYS A 28 -20.70 -19.01 -10.63
CA LYS A 28 -20.91 -17.57 -10.58
C LYS A 28 -20.36 -17.05 -9.26
N ILE A 29 -19.21 -16.43 -9.33
CA ILE A 29 -18.68 -15.58 -8.25
C ILE A 29 -19.47 -14.28 -8.27
N ASP A 30 -20.19 -14.01 -7.19
CA ASP A 30 -20.79 -12.70 -6.94
C ASP A 30 -19.68 -11.73 -6.52
N VAL A 31 -19.25 -10.91 -7.47
CA VAL A 31 -18.14 -9.94 -7.30
C VAL A 31 -18.49 -8.86 -6.27
N GLU A 32 -19.78 -8.59 -6.05
CA GLU A 32 -20.28 -7.54 -5.17
C GLU A 32 -20.44 -8.04 -3.73
N GLU A 33 -20.91 -9.28 -3.56
CA GLU A 33 -20.89 -9.95 -2.25
C GLU A 33 -19.47 -10.31 -1.82
N GLU A 34 -18.60 -10.72 -2.76
CA GLU A 34 -17.17 -10.89 -2.50
C GLU A 34 -16.52 -9.56 -2.09
N ALA A 35 -16.86 -8.43 -2.74
CA ALA A 35 -16.36 -7.12 -2.36
C ALA A 35 -16.79 -6.73 -0.94
N ARG A 36 -18.06 -6.97 -0.58
CA ARG A 36 -18.57 -6.76 0.79
C ARG A 36 -17.85 -7.62 1.81
N LEU A 37 -17.63 -8.91 1.51
CA LEU A 37 -16.87 -9.82 2.37
C LEU A 37 -15.43 -9.32 2.58
N TYR A 38 -14.78 -8.79 1.54
CA TYR A 38 -13.43 -8.23 1.65
C TYR A 38 -13.41 -6.92 2.45
N GLU A 39 -14.39 -6.04 2.32
CA GLU A 39 -14.51 -4.85 3.17
C GLU A 39 -14.66 -5.28 4.64
N GLU A 40 -15.55 -6.23 4.92
CA GLU A 40 -15.75 -6.79 6.26
C GLU A 40 -14.49 -7.44 6.84
N LEU A 41 -13.74 -8.20 6.03
CA LEU A 41 -12.47 -8.81 6.45
C LEU A 41 -11.35 -7.77 6.63
N CYS A 42 -11.33 -6.69 5.85
CA CYS A 42 -10.37 -5.59 6.04
C CYS A 42 -10.68 -4.76 7.28
N ASP A 43 -11.95 -4.72 7.70
CA ASP A 43 -12.42 -4.10 8.95
C ASP A 43 -12.31 -5.03 10.17
N THR A 44 -11.81 -6.28 10.02
CA THR A 44 -11.55 -7.10 11.20
C THR A 44 -10.42 -6.48 12.02
N PRO A 45 -10.69 -6.05 13.27
CA PRO A 45 -9.66 -5.49 14.12
C PRO A 45 -8.79 -6.65 14.59
N VAL A 46 -7.72 -6.94 13.87
CA VAL A 46 -6.60 -7.70 14.44
C VAL A 46 -6.05 -6.84 15.58
N GLY A 47 -6.33 -7.30 16.80
CA GLY A 47 -6.07 -6.61 18.05
C GLY A 47 -4.75 -5.86 18.07
N SER A 48 -4.85 -4.55 17.89
CA SER A 48 -3.95 -3.59 18.50
C SER A 48 -4.76 -2.32 18.68
N GLU A 49 -4.98 -1.96 19.94
CA GLU A 49 -5.42 -0.64 20.34
C GLU A 49 -4.36 0.36 19.89
N TYR A 50 -4.42 0.77 18.63
CA TYR A 50 -3.89 2.04 18.19
C TYR A 50 -5.10 2.89 17.84
N GLU A 51 -5.76 3.41 18.89
CA GLU A 51 -6.41 4.71 18.79
C GLU A 51 -5.33 5.67 18.29
N TYR A 52 -5.27 5.88 16.97
CA TYR A 52 -4.62 7.06 16.46
C TYR A 52 -5.47 8.21 16.98
N PRO A 53 -4.96 9.07 17.87
CA PRO A 53 -5.65 10.31 18.13
C PRO A 53 -5.83 10.95 16.77
N HIS A 54 -7.08 11.22 16.40
CA HIS A 54 -7.38 12.17 15.36
C HIS A 54 -6.78 13.49 15.84
N ASN A 55 -5.50 13.69 15.55
CA ASN A 55 -4.88 14.99 15.61
C ASN A 55 -5.65 15.81 14.58
N ALA A 56 -6.68 16.49 15.07
CA ALA A 56 -7.21 17.67 14.43
C ALA A 56 -5.98 18.44 13.95
N ARG A 57 -5.87 18.62 12.63
CA ARG A 57 -4.84 19.50 12.06
C ARG A 57 -4.90 20.79 12.87
N PRO A 58 -3.86 21.18 13.61
CA PRO A 58 -3.89 22.48 14.25
C PRO A 58 -4.05 23.50 13.12
N SER A 59 -5.13 24.27 13.19
CA SER A 59 -5.28 25.46 12.37
C SER A 59 -4.00 26.27 12.55
N ILE A 60 -3.32 26.56 11.45
CA ILE A 60 -2.05 27.28 11.43
C ILE A 60 -2.20 28.70 12.02
N ASP A 61 -3.43 29.19 12.20
CA ASP A 61 -3.75 30.53 12.66
C ASP A 61 -4.51 30.58 13.99
N ALA A 62 -4.09 29.82 15.00
CA ALA A 62 -4.54 30.06 16.38
C ALA A 62 -3.46 30.85 17.15
N PRO A 63 -3.56 32.19 17.24
CA PRO A 63 -2.64 32.96 18.07
C PRO A 63 -2.85 32.62 19.55
N SER A 64 -1.74 32.41 20.29
CA SER A 64 -1.75 32.14 21.73
C SER A 64 -2.48 33.26 22.49
N VAL A 65 -3.44 32.89 23.34
CA VAL A 65 -4.23 33.83 24.16
C VAL A 65 -3.39 34.45 25.28
N TYR A 66 -2.24 33.85 25.62
CA TYR A 66 -1.48 34.20 26.84
C TYR A 66 -0.19 35.01 26.59
N SER A 67 0.40 34.96 25.39
CA SER A 67 1.61 35.74 25.08
C SER A 67 1.75 35.97 23.58
N LYS A 68 1.78 37.24 23.16
CA LYS A 68 1.98 37.67 21.76
C LYS A 68 3.44 37.59 21.29
N ASP A 69 4.32 37.05 22.12
CA ASP A 69 5.77 37.14 21.95
C ASP A 69 6.43 35.75 21.73
N ILE A 70 5.63 34.68 21.75
CA ILE A 70 6.12 33.32 21.48
C ILE A 70 6.10 33.11 19.96
N TRP A 71 7.24 33.39 19.33
CA TRP A 71 7.49 32.98 17.97
C TRP A 71 7.78 31.47 17.95
N LEU A 72 6.89 30.65 17.36
CA LEU A 72 7.28 29.31 16.93
C LEU A 72 8.23 29.48 15.74
N GLY A 73 9.54 29.47 16.01
CA GLY A 73 10.54 29.36 14.96
C GLY A 73 10.30 28.10 14.14
N ASP A 74 10.39 28.21 12.82
CA ASP A 74 10.27 27.07 11.92
C ASP A 74 11.54 26.21 11.99
N HIS A 75 11.64 25.35 13.00
CA HIS A 75 12.75 24.37 13.12
C HIS A 75 12.74 23.29 12.01
N SER A 76 12.12 23.57 10.85
CA SER A 76 12.13 22.76 9.63
C SER A 76 13.57 22.48 9.12
N GLY A 77 14.55 23.29 9.54
CA GLY A 77 15.97 23.13 9.22
C GLY A 77 16.79 22.22 10.16
N GLU A 78 16.30 21.83 11.34
CA GLU A 78 17.12 21.07 12.32
C GLU A 78 16.97 19.55 12.24
N SER A 79 15.93 19.05 11.56
CA SER A 79 15.78 17.60 11.38
C SER A 79 16.73 17.06 10.31
N GLN A 80 17.37 15.91 10.57
CA GLN A 80 18.22 15.24 9.57
C GLN A 80 17.40 14.66 8.38
N GLY A 81 16.07 14.73 8.45
CA GLY A 81 15.16 14.25 7.40
C GLY A 81 15.44 14.89 6.03
N PHE A 82 15.55 14.06 4.99
CA PHE A 82 15.79 14.50 3.61
C PHE A 82 14.53 15.10 2.95
N ALA A 83 13.35 14.58 3.29
CA ALA A 83 12.08 15.00 2.73
C ALA A 83 11.34 15.97 3.66
N ARG A 84 10.60 16.91 3.05
CA ARG A 84 9.64 17.80 3.73
C ARG A 84 8.21 17.31 3.57
N GLU A 85 7.88 16.71 2.43
CA GLU A 85 6.54 16.23 2.12
C GLU A 85 6.63 15.02 1.20
N VAL A 86 5.66 14.11 1.34
CA VAL A 86 5.58 12.88 0.56
C VAL A 86 4.13 12.66 0.15
N GLU A 87 3.92 12.44 -1.15
CA GLU A 87 2.62 12.14 -1.72
C GLU A 87 2.73 10.96 -2.69
N VAL A 88 1.82 10.00 -2.62
CA VAL A 88 1.72 8.94 -3.64
C VAL A 88 0.54 9.29 -4.54
N ILE A 89 0.84 9.93 -5.68
CA ILE A 89 -0.13 10.60 -6.56
C ILE A 89 -1.11 9.57 -7.14
N GLY A 90 -0.58 8.45 -7.60
CA GLY A 90 -1.37 7.46 -8.31
C GLY A 90 -0.62 6.18 -8.57
N TRP A 91 -1.20 5.36 -9.44
CA TRP A 91 -0.61 4.10 -9.87
C TRP A 91 -0.87 3.90 -11.37
N THR A 92 0.05 3.20 -12.03
CA THR A 92 -0.03 2.86 -13.45
C THR A 92 0.22 1.37 -13.63
N SER A 93 -0.53 0.76 -14.56
CA SER A 93 -0.30 -0.62 -14.98
C SER A 93 0.68 -0.62 -16.15
N VAL A 94 1.80 -1.33 -15.99
CA VAL A 94 2.85 -1.44 -16.99
C VAL A 94 2.97 -2.90 -17.42
N GLY A 95 2.84 -3.16 -18.72
CA GLY A 95 2.99 -4.50 -19.32
C GLY A 95 1.79 -4.96 -20.15
N ASP A 96 1.98 -6.03 -20.92
CA ASP A 96 0.95 -6.56 -21.82
C ASP A 96 -0.07 -7.45 -21.07
N LYS A 97 -1.33 -7.40 -21.51
CA LYS A 97 -2.49 -8.14 -20.98
C LYS A 97 -2.31 -9.66 -21.03
N ARG A 98 -1.28 -10.15 -21.72
CA ARG A 98 -0.96 -11.56 -21.95
C ARG A 98 -0.10 -12.22 -20.87
N GLY A 99 0.25 -11.51 -19.78
CA GLY A 99 0.84 -12.15 -18.58
C GLY A 99 2.01 -11.46 -17.92
N GLY A 100 2.33 -10.21 -18.30
CA GLY A 100 3.48 -9.47 -17.76
C GLY A 100 3.15 -8.17 -17.04
N ALA A 101 1.87 -7.84 -16.85
CA ALA A 101 1.47 -6.58 -16.25
C ALA A 101 1.84 -6.48 -14.77
N TYR A 102 2.40 -5.36 -14.36
CA TYR A 102 2.71 -5.00 -12.99
C TYR A 102 2.28 -3.57 -12.68
N ILE A 103 2.10 -3.27 -11.39
CA ILE A 103 1.70 -1.94 -10.93
C ILE A 103 2.90 -1.16 -10.44
N VAL A 104 2.99 0.09 -10.89
CA VAL A 104 3.97 1.09 -10.46
C VAL A 104 3.23 2.20 -9.76
N PHE A 105 3.73 2.64 -8.60
CA PHE A 105 3.22 3.80 -7.88
C PHE A 105 4.10 5.01 -8.18
N ASP A 106 3.47 6.17 -8.39
CA ASP A 106 4.15 7.46 -8.54
C ASP A 106 4.20 8.16 -7.18
N CYS A 107 5.42 8.35 -6.67
CA CYS A 107 5.70 9.02 -5.40
C CYS A 107 6.34 10.37 -5.67
N ALA A 108 5.65 11.46 -5.34
CA ALA A 108 6.20 12.79 -5.31
C ALA A 108 6.79 13.10 -3.93
N ILE A 109 8.09 13.33 -3.87
CA ILE A 109 8.84 13.61 -2.65
C ILE A 109 9.38 15.03 -2.76
N LYS A 110 8.87 15.94 -1.93
CA LYS A 110 9.39 17.30 -1.86
C LYS A 110 10.57 17.32 -0.91
N THR A 111 11.76 17.60 -1.42
CA THR A 111 12.94 17.73 -0.57
C THR A 111 12.95 19.07 0.15
N LYS A 112 13.75 19.18 1.22
CA LYS A 112 13.92 20.46 1.92
C LYS A 112 14.54 21.54 1.05
N GLU A 113 15.38 21.14 0.11
CA GLU A 113 16.14 22.04 -0.78
C GLU A 113 15.30 22.60 -1.94
N GLY A 114 14.01 22.22 -2.03
CA GLY A 114 13.06 22.82 -2.97
C GLY A 114 12.58 21.94 -4.14
N PRO A 115 13.37 21.02 -4.73
CA PRO A 115 12.86 20.22 -5.84
C PRO A 115 11.88 19.12 -5.36
N VAL A 116 10.87 18.86 -6.19
CA VAL A 116 10.00 17.70 -6.07
C VAL A 116 10.58 16.59 -6.93
N ILE A 117 10.90 15.45 -6.30
CA ILE A 117 11.42 14.26 -6.97
C ILE A 117 10.26 13.30 -7.19
N HIS A 118 10.03 12.92 -8.44
CA HIS A 118 9.05 11.90 -8.80
C HIS A 118 9.74 10.55 -8.92
N VAL A 119 9.28 9.59 -8.11
CA VAL A 119 9.87 8.26 -8.00
C VAL A 119 8.81 7.22 -8.35
N HIS A 120 9.14 6.37 -9.32
CA HIS A 120 8.24 5.34 -9.82
C HIS A 120 8.65 3.96 -9.29
N LYS A 121 7.95 3.43 -8.29
CA LYS A 121 8.33 2.17 -7.63
C LYS A 121 7.19 1.16 -7.58
N ARG A 122 7.52 -0.11 -7.77
CA ARG A 122 6.59 -1.22 -7.55
C ARG A 122 6.47 -1.51 -6.07
N TYR A 123 5.36 -2.11 -5.65
CA TYR A 123 5.17 -2.55 -4.26
C TYR A 123 6.36 -3.38 -3.72
N SER A 124 6.97 -4.23 -4.54
CA SER A 124 8.14 -5.02 -4.14
C SER A 124 9.32 -4.18 -3.67
N ALA A 125 9.55 -3.02 -4.30
CA ALA A 125 10.64 -2.12 -3.92
C ALA A 125 10.42 -1.49 -2.53
N PHE A 126 9.17 -1.29 -2.11
CA PHE A 126 8.84 -0.85 -0.74
C PHE A 126 9.12 -1.97 0.27
N ALA A 127 8.82 -3.22 -0.10
CA ALA A 127 9.09 -4.38 0.76
C ALA A 127 10.59 -4.63 0.94
N GLU A 128 11.38 -4.45 -0.13
CA GLU A 128 12.85 -4.49 -0.09
C GLU A 128 13.41 -3.37 0.78
N LEU A 129 12.90 -2.14 0.62
CA LEU A 129 13.29 -1.01 1.46
C LEU A 129 12.99 -1.30 2.94
N TYR A 130 11.80 -1.78 3.26
CA TYR A 130 11.43 -2.13 4.63
C TYR A 130 12.35 -3.20 5.23
N ALA A 131 12.66 -4.25 4.47
CA ALA A 131 13.60 -5.27 4.90
C ALA A 131 15.01 -4.70 5.14
N HIS A 132 15.50 -3.83 4.24
CA HIS A 132 16.80 -3.18 4.36
C HIS A 132 16.86 -2.24 5.58
N LEU A 133 15.81 -1.46 5.82
CA LEU A 133 15.73 -0.59 6.98
C LEU A 133 15.76 -1.40 8.27
N ARG A 134 14.98 -2.48 8.37
CA ARG A 134 14.97 -3.34 9.55
C ARG A 134 16.30 -4.07 9.78
N ALA A 135 17.00 -4.45 8.71
CA ALA A 135 18.29 -5.13 8.81
C ALA A 135 19.44 -4.18 9.23
N ARG A 136 19.40 -2.91 8.80
CA ARG A 136 20.50 -1.96 9.01
C ARG A 136 20.28 -0.99 10.17
N LEU A 137 19.04 -0.74 10.57
CA LEU A 137 18.75 0.18 11.67
C LEU A 137 18.90 -0.49 13.04
N PRO A 138 19.45 0.22 14.04
CA PRO A 138 19.48 -0.23 15.42
C PRO A 138 18.09 -0.61 15.95
N GLN A 139 18.05 -1.57 16.88
CA GLN A 139 16.81 -2.09 17.49
C GLN A 139 15.93 -0.97 18.08
N SER A 140 16.55 0.10 18.60
CA SER A 140 15.88 1.27 19.16
C SER A 140 15.04 2.04 18.14
N TYR A 141 15.41 1.99 16.85
CA TYR A 141 14.70 2.68 15.77
C TYR A 141 13.67 1.81 15.06
N GLN A 142 13.78 0.48 15.16
CA GLN A 142 12.84 -0.43 14.50
C GLN A 142 11.38 -0.23 14.94
N ARG A 143 11.13 0.19 16.18
CA ARG A 143 9.79 0.49 16.70
C ARG A 143 9.11 1.69 16.03
N PHE A 144 9.87 2.57 15.38
CA PHE A 144 9.33 3.75 14.69
C PHE A 144 9.00 3.45 13.22
N ILE A 145 9.30 2.24 12.74
CA ILE A 145 9.00 1.83 11.36
C ILE A 145 7.64 1.10 11.37
N PRO A 146 6.58 1.70 10.81
CA PRO A 146 5.28 1.03 10.74
C PRO A 146 5.36 -0.23 9.87
N PRO A 147 4.50 -1.24 10.12
CA PRO A 147 4.43 -2.42 9.28
C PRO A 147 3.99 -2.05 7.85
N LEU A 148 4.51 -2.78 6.85
CA LEU A 148 4.07 -2.63 5.47
C LEU A 148 2.64 -3.18 5.31
N PRO A 149 1.84 -2.63 4.39
CA PRO A 149 0.54 -3.20 4.05
C PRO A 149 0.70 -4.64 3.57
N PRO A 150 -0.18 -5.59 3.93
CA PRO A 150 0.00 -6.99 3.58
C PRO A 150 -0.02 -7.23 2.05
N LYS A 151 0.72 -8.26 1.62
CA LYS A 151 0.66 -8.76 0.25
C LYS A 151 -0.68 -9.47 0.06
N SER A 152 -1.64 -8.84 -0.63
CA SER A 152 -2.83 -9.55 -1.14
C SER A 152 -2.58 -9.98 -2.59
N PRO A 153 -2.43 -11.30 -2.86
CA PRO A 153 -2.12 -11.82 -4.19
C PRO A 153 -3.33 -11.87 -5.15
N LEU A 154 -4.57 -11.85 -4.63
CA LEU A 154 -5.79 -12.08 -5.42
C LEU A 154 -6.42 -10.80 -6.00
N ALA A 155 -6.10 -9.61 -5.48
CA ALA A 155 -6.72 -8.34 -5.90
C ALA A 155 -5.77 -7.38 -6.65
N LYS A 156 -4.61 -7.85 -7.14
CA LYS A 156 -3.48 -7.02 -7.62
C LYS A 156 -3.78 -6.02 -8.74
N PHE A 157 -4.90 -6.14 -9.46
CA PHE A 157 -5.31 -5.23 -10.53
C PHE A 157 -6.64 -4.51 -10.26
N ARG A 158 -7.28 -4.70 -9.10
CA ARG A 158 -8.54 -4.03 -8.77
C ARG A 158 -8.26 -2.56 -8.38
N PRO A 159 -8.91 -1.57 -9.02
CA PRO A 159 -8.67 -0.15 -8.72
C PRO A 159 -8.86 0.24 -7.25
N SER A 160 -9.94 -0.22 -6.61
CA SER A 160 -10.22 0.05 -5.18
C SER A 160 -9.11 -0.42 -4.25
N PHE A 161 -8.60 -1.63 -4.51
CA PHE A 161 -7.48 -2.21 -3.78
C PHE A 161 -6.19 -1.43 -3.99
N LEU A 162 -5.92 -0.98 -5.22
CA LEU A 162 -4.74 -0.19 -5.54
C LEU A 162 -4.79 1.19 -4.89
N ASP A 163 -5.97 1.81 -4.79
CA ASP A 163 -6.16 3.08 -4.09
C ASP A 163 -6.01 2.96 -2.57
N GLN A 164 -6.56 1.91 -1.97
CA GLN A 164 -6.36 1.64 -0.55
C GLN A 164 -4.88 1.40 -0.25
N ARG A 165 -4.22 0.53 -1.04
CA ARG A 165 -2.77 0.29 -0.94
C ARG A 165 -1.97 1.58 -1.13
N ARG A 166 -2.32 2.42 -2.11
CA ARG A 166 -1.67 3.72 -2.36
C ARG A 166 -1.70 4.61 -1.12
N ARG A 167 -2.86 4.75 -0.46
CA ARG A 167 -3.01 5.53 0.77
C ARG A 167 -2.14 4.97 1.90
N LEU A 168 -2.15 3.65 2.10
CA LEU A 168 -1.35 3.01 3.13
C LEU A 168 0.16 3.14 2.85
N LEU A 169 0.59 3.00 1.59
CA LEU A 169 1.97 3.24 1.17
C LEU A 169 2.38 4.69 1.37
N GLN A 170 1.51 5.65 1.08
CA GLN A 170 1.77 7.07 1.35
C GLN A 170 1.97 7.32 2.83
N HIS A 171 1.08 6.81 3.69
CA HIS A 171 1.23 6.95 5.14
C HIS A 171 2.53 6.31 5.62
N TRP A 172 2.81 5.07 5.20
CA TRP A 172 4.04 4.37 5.55
C TRP A 172 5.30 5.14 5.12
N LEU A 173 5.36 5.57 3.85
CA LEU A 173 6.50 6.28 3.30
C LEU A 173 6.69 7.64 3.96
N SER A 174 5.60 8.35 4.27
CA SER A 174 5.63 9.61 5.02
C SER A 174 6.20 9.40 6.43
N SER A 175 5.74 8.38 7.15
CA SER A 175 6.24 8.06 8.50
C SER A 175 7.73 7.77 8.51
N VAL A 176 8.26 7.16 7.45
CA VAL A 176 9.69 6.80 7.35
C VAL A 176 10.55 7.96 6.88
N LEU A 177 10.15 8.66 5.81
CA LEU A 177 10.94 9.75 5.20
C LEU A 177 10.90 11.06 6.00
N LEU A 178 9.81 11.33 6.72
CA LEU A 178 9.65 12.56 7.52
C LEU A 178 10.15 12.40 8.95
N HIS A 179 10.54 11.19 9.35
CA HIS A 179 11.11 10.96 10.68
C HIS A 179 12.45 11.71 10.82
N PRO A 180 12.69 12.44 11.93
CA PRO A 180 13.85 13.30 12.08
C PRO A 180 15.19 12.57 11.92
N ASP A 181 15.34 11.39 12.54
CA ASP A 181 16.59 10.61 12.47
C ASP A 181 16.63 9.60 11.31
N ILE A 182 15.53 8.86 11.11
CA ILE A 182 15.46 7.81 10.09
C ILE A 182 15.44 8.42 8.69
N GLY A 183 14.70 9.51 8.47
CA GLY A 183 14.54 10.14 7.15
C GLY A 183 15.83 10.67 6.53
N GLY A 184 16.88 10.88 7.33
CA GLY A 184 18.22 11.28 6.85
C GLY A 184 19.12 10.12 6.44
N CYS A 185 18.67 8.87 6.65
CA CYS A 185 19.47 7.70 6.37
C CYS A 185 19.83 7.59 4.87
N GLN A 186 21.09 7.23 4.59
CA GLN A 186 21.59 7.07 3.23
C GLN A 186 20.77 6.05 2.42
N ILE A 187 20.27 4.98 3.06
CA ILE A 187 19.43 3.95 2.45
C ILE A 187 18.17 4.56 1.80
N LEU A 188 17.54 5.53 2.48
CA LEU A 188 16.34 6.19 1.97
C LEU A 188 16.66 7.14 0.83
N ARG A 189 17.75 7.90 0.94
CA ARG A 189 18.20 8.80 -0.12
C ARG A 189 18.55 8.03 -1.39
N GLU A 190 19.28 6.94 -1.27
CA GLU A 190 19.59 6.04 -2.39
C GLU A 190 18.33 5.49 -3.03
N TRP A 191 17.37 5.00 -2.23
CA TRP A 191 16.11 4.47 -2.76
C TRP A 191 15.26 5.51 -3.52
N VAL A 192 15.33 6.77 -3.12
CA VAL A 192 14.61 7.89 -3.78
C VAL A 192 15.32 8.34 -5.06
N MET A 193 16.64 8.25 -5.12
CA MET A 193 17.44 8.70 -6.28
C MET A 193 17.68 7.61 -7.34
N ASP A 194 17.44 6.34 -6.99
CA ASP A 194 17.42 5.19 -7.89
C ASP A 194 16.12 5.11 -8.70
#